data_AF-A0AB35YV04-F1
#
_entry.id   AF-A0AB35YV04-F1
#
_cell.length_a   1.000
_cell.length_b   1.000
_cell.length_c   1.000
_cell.angle_alpha   90.00
_cell.angle_beta   90.00
_cell.angle_gamma   90.00
#
_symmetry.space_group_name_H-M   'P 1'
#
loop_
_entity.id
_entity.type
_entity.pdbx_description
1 polymer ?
#
loop_
_entity_poly.entity_id
_entity_poly.type
_entity_poly.pdbx_seq_one_letter_code
_entity_poly.pdbx_strand_id
1 'polypeptide(L)'
;MEFYLHRIHYKGGTNGALFHKQQFLCFCIELPWRLNARNVSCIPDGTYEMRPFFSLRFKHHLRLIDVPGRSGILLHPANNAQTELRGCIAPVSQLTGIGRGLGSRRALDKVLMRIEGHRETHEAITLTVISELSGR
;
A
#
# COMPACT_ATOMS: atom_id res chain seq x y z
N MET A 1 -15.32 -1.14 -6.59
CA MET A 1 -14.72 -1.79 -5.41
C MET A 1 -13.71 -0.90 -4.68
N GLU A 2 -13.87 -0.66 -3.38
CA GLU A 2 -13.06 0.33 -2.64
C GLU A 2 -12.22 -0.28 -1.50
N PHE A 3 -10.99 0.21 -1.34
CA PHE A 3 -10.09 -0.09 -0.23
C PHE A 3 -9.72 1.18 0.51
N TYR A 4 -9.49 1.05 1.82
CA TYR A 4 -9.14 2.17 2.70
C TYR A 4 -7.85 1.84 3.44
N LEU A 5 -6.82 2.67 3.27
CA LEU A 5 -5.56 2.57 4.00
C LEU A 5 -5.48 3.72 5.00
N HIS A 6 -5.67 3.39 6.27
CA HIS A 6 -5.46 4.31 7.37
C HIS A 6 -4.03 4.19 7.86
N ARG A 7 -3.27 5.27 7.91
CA ARG A 7 -1.84 5.22 8.25
C ARG A 7 -1.40 6.32 9.21
N ILE A 8 -0.26 6.07 9.85
CA ILE A 8 0.39 6.93 10.82
C ILE A 8 1.83 7.13 10.38
N HIS A 9 2.26 8.39 10.32
CA HIS A 9 3.62 8.76 9.96
C HIS A 9 4.52 8.76 11.19
N TYR A 10 5.72 8.22 11.01
CA TYR A 10 6.80 8.28 11.98
C TYR A 10 8.05 8.81 11.31
N LYS A 11 8.99 9.33 12.10
CA LYS A 11 10.29 9.83 11.60
C LYS A 11 11.04 8.80 10.73
N GLY A 12 10.91 7.50 11.07
CA GLY A 12 11.62 6.40 10.41
C GLY A 12 10.82 5.64 9.34
N GLY A 13 9.54 5.92 9.13
CA GLY A 13 8.66 5.11 8.27
C GLY A 13 7.19 5.43 8.47
N THR A 14 6.33 4.79 7.69
CA THR A 14 4.88 4.91 7.84
C THR A 14 4.30 3.51 8.01
N ASN A 15 3.40 3.35 8.99
CA ASN A 15 2.66 2.11 9.20
C ASN A 15 1.18 2.39 8.99
N GLY A 16 0.45 1.45 8.40
CA GLY A 16 -0.98 1.57 8.21
C GLY A 16 -1.73 0.26 8.30
N ALA A 17 -3.04 0.35 8.24
CA ALA A 17 -4.00 -0.75 8.24
C ALA A 17 -4.92 -0.61 7.02
N LEU A 18 -5.03 -1.69 6.26
CA LEU A 18 -5.80 -1.77 5.03
C LEU A 18 -7.14 -2.46 5.29
N PHE A 19 -8.22 -1.84 4.81
CA PHE A 19 -9.59 -2.28 4.99
C PHE A 19 -10.33 -2.40 3.65
N HIS A 20 -11.33 -3.28 3.62
CA HIS A 20 -12.36 -3.33 2.57
C HIS A 20 -13.71 -3.62 3.22
N LYS A 21 -14.75 -2.83 2.92
CA LYS A 21 -16.08 -2.96 3.57
C LYS A 21 -15.98 -3.01 5.11
N GLN A 22 -15.18 -2.10 5.69
CA GLN A 22 -14.89 -2.01 7.13
C GLN A 22 -14.19 -3.24 7.74
N GLN A 23 -13.86 -4.27 6.94
CA GLN A 23 -13.13 -5.44 7.40
C GLN A 23 -11.63 -5.21 7.26
N PHE A 24 -10.90 -5.45 8.35
CA PHE A 24 -9.44 -5.44 8.35
C PHE A 24 -8.88 -6.57 7.46
N LEU A 25 -8.01 -6.18 6.52
CA LEU A 25 -7.32 -7.12 5.65
C LEU A 25 -5.91 -7.42 6.15
N CYS A 26 -5.08 -6.40 6.28
CA CYS A 26 -3.68 -6.53 6.66
C CYS A 26 -3.11 -5.17 7.08
N PHE A 27 -1.89 -5.18 7.64
CA PHE A 27 -1.14 -3.96 7.83
C PHE A 27 -0.40 -3.59 6.54
N CYS A 28 0.08 -2.35 6.45
CA CYS A 28 0.95 -1.86 5.39
C CYS A 28 2.15 -1.13 6.00
N ILE A 29 3.29 -1.20 5.32
CA ILE A 29 4.51 -0.45 5.64
C ILE A 29 4.92 0.39 4.43
N GLU A 30 5.43 1.59 4.69
CA GLU A 30 5.92 2.52 3.67
C GLU A 30 7.12 3.33 4.21
N LEU A 31 7.75 4.09 3.31
CA LEU A 31 8.76 5.09 3.68
C LEU A 31 8.13 6.24 4.52
N PRO A 32 8.94 7.01 5.26
CA PRO A 32 8.44 8.21 5.94
C PRO A 32 7.91 9.24 4.95
N TRP A 33 7.00 10.11 5.39
CA TRP A 33 6.59 11.26 4.59
C TRP A 33 7.73 12.28 4.45
N ARG A 34 8.06 12.63 3.21
CA ARG A 34 9.10 13.64 2.87
C ARG A 34 8.62 14.52 1.73
N LEU A 35 7.46 15.15 1.91
CA LEU A 35 6.88 16.09 0.94
C LEU A 35 6.77 15.49 -0.48
N ASN A 36 6.32 14.23 -0.57
CA ASN A 36 6.22 13.48 -1.84
C ASN A 36 7.55 13.37 -2.64
N ALA A 37 8.70 13.50 -1.98
CA ALA A 37 10.00 13.37 -2.65
C ALA A 37 10.20 11.97 -3.25
N ARG A 38 10.71 11.95 -4.49
CA ARG A 38 10.86 10.71 -5.26
C ARG A 38 11.80 9.72 -4.56
N ASN A 39 11.41 8.45 -4.53
CA ASN A 39 12.18 7.30 -4.00
C ASN A 39 12.46 7.31 -2.49
N VAL A 40 12.13 8.37 -1.77
CA VAL A 40 12.43 8.53 -0.33
C VAL A 40 11.19 8.86 0.52
N SER A 41 10.04 9.09 -0.11
CA SER A 41 8.77 9.42 0.53
C SER A 41 7.71 8.37 0.24
N CYS A 42 6.76 8.17 1.17
CA CYS A 42 5.44 7.66 0.83
C CYS A 42 4.65 8.65 -0.05
N ILE A 43 3.61 8.16 -0.73
CA ILE A 43 2.74 8.96 -1.61
C ILE A 43 1.80 9.86 -0.79
N PRO A 44 1.24 10.94 -1.35
CA PRO A 44 0.28 11.79 -0.64
C PRO A 44 -1.02 11.04 -0.31
N ASP A 45 -1.77 11.58 0.65
CA ASP A 45 -3.15 11.16 0.90
C ASP A 45 -4.03 11.47 -0.32
N GLY A 46 -5.06 10.65 -0.53
CA GLY A 46 -5.93 10.76 -1.70
C GLY A 46 -6.49 9.41 -2.13
N THR A 47 -7.30 9.43 -3.19
CA THR A 47 -7.90 8.23 -3.78
C THR A 47 -7.23 7.92 -5.11
N TYR A 48 -6.77 6.67 -5.25
CA TYR A 48 -6.04 6.20 -6.43
C TYR A 48 -6.73 4.99 -7.02
N GLU A 49 -6.81 4.92 -8.35
CA GLU A 49 -7.20 3.68 -9.02
C GLU A 49 -6.08 2.63 -8.85
N MET A 50 -6.47 1.40 -8.53
CA MET A 50 -5.58 0.24 -8.52
C MET A 50 -5.88 -0.66 -9.71
N ARG A 51 -4.82 -1.07 -10.42
CA ARG A 51 -4.92 -2.06 -11.50
C ARG A 51 -4.11 -3.31 -11.19
N PRO A 52 -4.67 -4.51 -11.41
CA PRO A 52 -3.88 -5.74 -11.44
C PRO A 52 -2.71 -5.61 -12.41
N PHE A 53 -1.53 -6.03 -11.96
CA PHE A 53 -0.30 -5.97 -12.75
C PHE A 53 0.54 -7.23 -12.51
N PHE A 54 1.37 -7.57 -13.49
CA PHE A 54 2.27 -8.71 -13.42
C PHE A 54 3.70 -8.29 -13.74
N SER A 55 4.66 -8.78 -12.96
CA SER A 55 6.08 -8.66 -13.27
C SER A 55 6.83 -9.94 -12.88
N LEU A 56 7.98 -10.19 -13.51
CA LEU A 56 8.79 -11.36 -13.17
C LEU A 56 9.25 -11.35 -11.70
N ARG A 57 9.54 -10.16 -11.17
CA ARG A 57 10.06 -9.95 -9.80
C ARG A 57 9.00 -10.14 -8.73
N PHE A 58 7.82 -9.53 -8.90
CA PHE A 58 6.78 -9.51 -7.86
C PHE A 58 5.58 -10.42 -8.17
N LYS A 59 5.58 -11.08 -9.34
CA LYS A 59 4.45 -11.87 -9.84
C LYS A 59 3.18 -11.01 -9.90
N HIS A 60 2.04 -11.52 -9.48
CA HIS A 60 0.79 -10.76 -9.42
C HIS A 60 0.83 -9.75 -8.27
N HIS A 61 0.53 -8.49 -8.57
CA HIS A 61 0.50 -7.39 -7.62
C HIS A 61 -0.37 -6.25 -8.17
N LEU A 62 -0.44 -5.11 -7.49
CA LEU A 62 -1.25 -3.98 -7.92
C LEU A 62 -0.38 -2.76 -8.24
N ARG A 63 -0.83 -1.97 -9.22
CA ARG A 63 -0.26 -0.68 -9.57
C ARG A 63 -1.26 0.43 -9.26
N LEU A 64 -0.79 1.50 -8.62
CA LEU A 64 -1.56 2.72 -8.44
C LEU A 64 -1.40 3.60 -9.69
N ILE A 65 -2.52 4.11 -10.20
CA ILE A 65 -2.58 4.93 -11.42
C ILE A 65 -2.69 6.41 -11.03
N ASP A 66 -2.06 7.27 -11.83
CA ASP A 66 -2.12 8.73 -11.76
C ASP A 66 -1.79 9.34 -10.37
N VAL A 67 -0.81 8.76 -9.67
CA VAL A 67 -0.30 9.34 -8.42
C VAL A 67 0.37 10.70 -8.70
N PRO A 68 -0.07 11.82 -8.08
CA PRO A 68 0.46 13.15 -8.36
C PRO A 68 1.98 13.23 -8.22
N GLY A 69 2.66 13.65 -9.29
CA GLY A 69 4.13 13.84 -9.33
C GLY A 69 4.96 12.55 -9.27
N ARG A 70 4.33 11.38 -9.26
CA ARG A 70 4.95 10.07 -9.09
C ARG A 70 4.50 9.09 -10.18
N SER A 71 5.33 8.10 -10.44
CA SER A 71 5.00 7.00 -11.34
C SER A 71 5.63 5.71 -10.81
N GLY A 72 5.12 4.58 -11.28
CA GLY A 72 5.62 3.26 -10.86
C GLY A 72 5.34 2.95 -9.39
N ILE A 73 4.28 3.53 -8.82
CA ILE A 73 3.83 3.21 -7.46
C ILE A 73 3.06 1.90 -7.49
N LEU A 74 3.49 0.98 -6.64
CA LEU A 74 2.98 -0.39 -6.57
C LEU A 74 2.51 -0.69 -5.15
N LEU A 75 1.58 -1.62 -5.04
CA LEU A 75 1.31 -2.38 -3.83
C LEU A 75 1.92 -3.78 -4.03
N HIS A 76 3.08 -4.03 -3.42
CA HIS A 76 3.88 -5.24 -3.66
C HIS A 76 4.51 -5.81 -2.38
N PRO A 77 4.96 -7.07 -2.38
CA PRO A 77 5.56 -7.66 -1.19
C PRO A 77 6.90 -7.00 -0.84
N ALA A 78 7.06 -6.61 0.42
CA ALA A 78 8.32 -6.23 1.07
C ALA A 78 8.13 -6.32 2.59
N ASN A 79 9.22 -6.51 3.34
CA ASN A 79 9.18 -6.64 4.80
C ASN A 79 9.94 -5.51 5.52
N ASN A 80 10.77 -4.76 4.79
CA ASN A 80 11.50 -3.59 5.28
C ASN A 80 11.38 -2.43 4.27
N ALA A 81 10.67 -1.38 4.67
CA ALA A 81 10.40 -0.24 3.81
C ALA A 81 11.67 0.48 3.34
N GLN A 82 12.65 0.66 4.22
CA GLN A 82 13.85 1.46 3.92
C GLN A 82 14.76 0.82 2.87
N THR A 83 14.83 -0.52 2.85
CA THR A 83 15.73 -1.25 1.96
C THR A 83 15.04 -1.76 0.71
N GLU A 84 13.72 -1.95 0.73
CA GLU A 84 12.99 -2.63 -0.33
C GLU A 84 12.01 -1.72 -1.09
N LEU A 85 11.65 -0.55 -0.54
CA LEU A 85 10.69 0.37 -1.16
C LEU A 85 11.36 1.63 -1.69
N ARG A 86 10.74 2.22 -2.71
CA ARG A 86 11.10 3.52 -3.29
C ARG A 86 9.86 4.40 -3.45
N GLY A 87 9.01 4.37 -2.43
CA GLY A 87 7.70 5.06 -2.37
C GLY A 87 6.49 4.19 -2.70
N CYS A 88 6.69 2.89 -2.86
CA CYS A 88 5.61 1.90 -2.95
C CYS A 88 4.99 1.63 -1.57
N ILE A 89 3.88 0.89 -1.57
CA ILE A 89 3.18 0.40 -0.38
C ILE A 89 3.43 -1.11 -0.27
N ALA A 90 3.76 -1.62 0.92
CA ALA A 90 3.92 -3.05 1.12
C ALA A 90 2.95 -3.59 2.17
N PRO A 91 2.04 -4.51 1.80
CA PRO A 91 1.18 -5.18 2.77
C PRO A 91 2.01 -6.15 3.60
N VAL A 92 1.72 -6.29 4.89
CA VAL A 92 2.34 -7.23 5.83
C VAL A 92 1.28 -7.83 6.75
N SER A 93 1.46 -9.08 7.14
CA SER A 93 0.53 -9.77 8.06
C SER A 93 0.67 -9.25 9.50
N GLN A 94 1.88 -8.84 9.88
CA GLN A 94 2.22 -8.35 11.21
C GLN A 94 3.24 -7.22 11.13
N LEU A 95 3.08 -6.20 11.97
CA LEU A 95 4.10 -5.15 12.18
C LEU A 95 5.13 -5.62 13.20
N THR A 96 6.41 -5.39 12.90
CA THR A 96 7.55 -5.66 13.80
C THR A 96 8.30 -4.39 14.18
N GLY A 97 7.93 -3.25 13.60
CA GLY A 97 8.42 -1.94 13.96
C GLY A 97 7.95 -0.87 12.98
N ILE A 98 8.49 0.33 13.11
CA ILE A 98 8.25 1.42 12.15
C ILE A 98 8.82 1.03 10.79
N GLY A 99 7.98 1.01 9.76
CA GLY A 99 8.36 0.63 8.40
C GLY A 99 8.82 -0.82 8.24
N ARG A 100 8.49 -1.70 9.20
CA ARG A 100 8.94 -3.11 9.20
C ARG A 100 7.80 -4.05 9.58
N GLY A 101 7.74 -5.19 8.90
CA GLY A 101 6.75 -6.22 9.15
C GLY A 101 7.13 -7.58 8.57
N LEU A 102 6.24 -8.55 8.74
CA LEU A 102 6.43 -9.93 8.28
C LEU A 102 5.23 -10.43 7.48
N GLY A 103 5.46 -11.44 6.65
CA GLY A 103 4.39 -12.15 5.93
C GLY A 103 3.75 -11.33 4.81
N SER A 104 4.55 -10.53 4.10
CA SER A 104 4.05 -9.63 3.04
C SER A 104 3.38 -10.32 1.86
N ARG A 105 3.89 -11.48 1.42
CA ARG A 105 3.27 -12.25 0.33
C ARG A 105 1.86 -12.72 0.71
N ARG A 106 1.73 -13.35 1.88
CA ARG A 106 0.43 -13.79 2.41
C ARG A 106 -0.56 -12.63 2.57
N ALA A 107 -0.06 -11.46 2.98
CA ALA A 107 -0.89 -10.26 3.09
C ALA A 107 -1.35 -9.73 1.72
N LEU A 108 -0.46 -9.74 0.72
CA LEU A 108 -0.82 -9.40 -0.66
C LEU A 108 -1.83 -10.40 -1.24
N ASP A 109 -1.61 -11.71 -1.05
CA ASP A 109 -2.50 -12.75 -1.56
C ASP A 109 -3.92 -12.55 -1.02
N LYS A 110 -4.07 -12.19 0.26
CA LYS A 110 -5.39 -11.86 0.85
C LYS A 110 -6.08 -10.68 0.15
N VAL A 111 -5.31 -9.67 -0.29
CA VAL A 111 -5.84 -8.52 -1.04
C VAL A 111 -6.24 -8.94 -2.46
N LEU A 112 -5.38 -9.70 -3.15
CA LEU A 112 -5.65 -10.19 -4.51
C LEU A 112 -6.87 -11.11 -4.55
N MET A 113 -7.00 -12.05 -3.61
CA MET A 113 -8.18 -12.92 -3.49
C MET A 113 -9.47 -12.12 -3.29
N ARG A 114 -9.41 -11.02 -2.53
CA ARG A 114 -10.57 -10.14 -2.31
C ARG A 114 -11.00 -9.45 -3.60
N ILE A 115 -10.03 -9.04 -4.43
CA ILE A 115 -10.25 -8.45 -5.76
C ILE A 115 -10.81 -9.48 -6.74
N GLU A 116 -10.22 -10.68 -6.80
CA GLU A 116 -10.66 -11.75 -7.70
C GLU A 116 -12.11 -12.17 -7.42
N GLY A 117 -12.50 -12.26 -6.16
CA GLY A 117 -13.88 -12.55 -5.76
C GLY A 117 -14.90 -11.45 -6.08
N HIS A 118 -14.47 -10.26 -6.53
CA HIS A 118 -15.35 -9.14 -6.95
C HIS A 118 -15.29 -8.86 -8.46
N ARG A 119 -14.57 -9.68 -9.23
CA ARG A 119 -14.21 -9.42 -10.64
C ARG A 119 -15.38 -9.46 -11.63
N GLU A 120 -16.53 -9.98 -11.24
CA GLU A 120 -17.74 -10.00 -12.09
C GLU A 120 -18.34 -8.60 -12.29
N THR A 121 -18.05 -7.69 -11.37
CA THR A 121 -18.42 -6.28 -11.48
C THR A 121 -17.33 -5.56 -12.26
N HIS A 122 -17.61 -4.97 -13.43
CA HIS A 122 -16.66 -4.13 -14.19
C HIS A 122 -16.35 -2.81 -13.46
N GLU A 123 -16.47 -2.79 -12.13
CA GLU A 123 -16.22 -1.64 -11.29
C GLU A 123 -14.72 -1.36 -11.16
N ALA A 124 -14.37 -0.08 -11.16
CA ALA A 124 -13.04 0.36 -10.81
C ALA A 124 -12.66 -0.12 -9.40
N ILE A 125 -11.39 -0.46 -9.22
CA ILE A 125 -10.81 -0.79 -7.92
C ILE A 125 -10.07 0.46 -7.43
N THR A 126 -10.41 0.97 -6.27
CA THR A 126 -9.81 2.19 -5.71
C THR A 126 -9.16 1.94 -4.36
N LEU A 127 -8.11 2.71 -4.06
CA LEU A 127 -7.48 2.79 -2.76
C LEU A 127 -7.53 4.24 -2.27
N THR A 128 -8.26 4.47 -1.19
CA THR A 128 -8.27 5.74 -0.48
C THR A 128 -7.26 5.69 0.66
N VAL A 129 -6.26 6.56 0.60
CA VAL A 129 -5.18 6.68 1.58
C VAL A 129 -5.47 7.87 2.50
N ILE A 130 -5.52 7.60 3.80
CA ILE A 130 -5.88 8.57 4.84
C ILE A 130 -4.83 8.49 5.94
N SER A 131 -4.19 9.62 6.25
CA SER A 131 -3.26 9.70 7.37
C SER A 131 -3.93 10.35 8.58
N GLU A 132 -3.88 9.69 9.73
CA GLU A 132 -4.30 10.31 10.99
C GLU A 132 -3.20 11.26 11.48
N LEU A 133 -3.59 12.41 12.05
CA LEU A 133 -2.70 13.49 12.50
C LEU A 133 -1.55 12.94 13.37
N SER A 134 -0.40 12.71 12.74
CA SER A 134 0.81 12.22 13.38
C SER A 134 1.95 13.15 13.00
N GLY A 135 2.09 14.21 13.81
CA GLY A 135 3.26 15.10 13.86
C GLY A 135 3.73 15.65 12.52
N ARG A 136 2.85 16.35 11.79
CA ARG A 136 3.31 17.34 10.80
C ARG A 136 4.12 18.44 11.49
#